data_AF-A0A963U751-F1
#
_entry.id   AF-A0A963U751-F1
#
_cell.length_a   1.000
_cell.length_b   1.000
_cell.length_c   1.000
_cell.angle_alpha   90.00
_cell.angle_beta   90.00
_cell.angle_gamma   90.00
#
_symmetry.space_group_name_H-M   'P 1'
#
loop_
_entity.id
_entity.type
_entity.pdbx_description
1 polymer ?
#
loop_
_entity_poly.entity_id
_entity_poly.type
_entity_poly.pdbx_seq_one_letter_code
_entity_poly.pdbx_strand_id
1 'polypeptide(L)' 'MAFKTDIEIAREAKKRPIQEIGDKLGIPTEHLLPYGHDKAKV' A
#
# COMPACT_ATOMS: atom_id res chain seq x y z
N MET A 1 13.49 18.14 -19.64
CA MET A 1 12.54 17.11 -19.20
C MET A 1 11.71 17.69 -18.08
N ALA A 2 10.39 17.60 -18.14
CA ALA A 2 9.54 17.96 -17.01
C ALA A 2 9.46 16.74 -16.08
N PHE A 3 9.68 16.96 -14.78
CA PHE A 3 9.40 15.94 -13.79
C PHE A 3 7.88 15.83 -13.61
N LYS A 4 7.40 14.60 -13.41
CA LYS A 4 6.00 14.37 -13.05
C LYS A 4 5.72 15.02 -11.69
N THR A 5 4.50 15.52 -11.53
CA THR A 5 3.98 15.97 -10.24
C THR A 5 3.82 14.80 -9.28
N ASP A 6 3.82 15.07 -7.98
CA ASP A 6 3.66 14.02 -6.95
C ASP A 6 2.38 13.18 -7.16
N ILE A 7 1.28 13.82 -7.56
CA ILE A 7 0.02 13.12 -7.80
C ILE A 7 0.04 12.23 -9.05
N GLU A 8 0.77 12.62 -10.09
CA GLU A 8 0.97 11.79 -11.29
C GLU A 8 1.79 10.55 -10.94
N ILE A 9 2.87 10.72 -10.17
CA ILE A 9 3.68 9.59 -9.68
C ILE A 9 2.84 8.65 -8.82
N ALA A 10 2.05 9.19 -7.88
CA ALA A 10 1.21 8.38 -6.99
C ALA A 10 0.11 7.60 -7.74
N ARG A 11 -0.47 8.18 -8.80
CA ARG A 11 -1.50 7.52 -9.63
C ARG A 11 -0.94 6.41 -10.50
N GLU A 12 0.28 6.57 -11.00
CA GLU A 12 0.93 5.55 -11.84
C GLU A 12 1.53 4.39 -11.03
N ALA A 13 1.69 4.54 -9.72
CA ALA A 13 2.30 3.54 -8.87
C ALA A 13 1.51 2.22 -8.86
N LYS A 14 2.21 1.11 -9.10
CA LYS A 14 1.68 -0.25 -8.92
C LYS A 14 1.67 -0.60 -7.43
N LYS A 15 0.59 -0.23 -6.75
CA LYS A 15 0.39 -0.53 -5.33
C LYS A 15 0.29 -2.04 -5.10
N ARG A 16 0.93 -2.52 -4.04
CA ARG A 16 0.80 -3.90 -3.56
C ARG A 16 -0.36 -3.99 -2.56
N PRO A 17 -1.04 -5.13 -2.45
CA PRO A 17 -2.03 -5.37 -1.39
C PRO A 17 -1.43 -5.16 0.00
N ILE A 18 -2.22 -4.61 0.91
CA ILE A 18 -1.75 -4.30 2.28
C ILE A 18 -1.33 -5.55 3.05
N GLN A 19 -1.96 -6.69 2.77
CA GLN A 19 -1.61 -7.99 3.36
C GLN A 19 -0.17 -8.38 3.01
N GLU A 20 0.23 -8.24 1.74
CA GLU A 20 1.61 -8.55 1.33
C GLU A 20 2.66 -7.63 1.97
N ILE A 21 2.26 -6.39 2.31
CA ILE A 21 3.12 -5.45 3.04
C ILE A 21 3.22 -5.88 4.51
N GLY A 22 2.11 -6.29 5.13
CA GLY A 22 2.07 -6.85 6.48
C GLY A 22 2.96 -8.08 6.62
N ASP A 23 2.83 -9.04 5.71
CA ASP A 23 3.64 -10.26 5.69
C ASP A 23 5.13 -9.95 5.62
N LYS A 24 5.53 -8.97 4.78
CA LYS A 24 6.93 -8.52 4.68
C LYS A 24 7.45 -7.91 5.98
N LEU A 25 6.57 -7.34 6.79
CA LEU A 25 6.88 -6.75 8.10
C LEU A 25 6.68 -7.75 9.26
N GLY A 26 6.27 -8.99 8.98
CA GLY A 26 5.98 -9.99 10.01
C GLY A 26 4.68 -9.73 10.79
N ILE A 27 3.74 -8.99 10.20
CA ILE A 27 2.41 -8.72 10.78
C ILE A 27 1.43 -9.71 10.15
N PRO A 28 0.92 -10.69 10.92
CA PRO A 28 -0.06 -11.65 10.43
C PRO A 28 -1.34 -10.95 9.94
N THR A 29 -1.98 -11.52 8.92
CA THR A 29 -3.18 -10.94 8.30
C THR A 29 -4.33 -10.77 9.30
N GLU A 30 -4.46 -11.64 10.31
CA GLU A 30 -5.47 -11.56 11.36
C GLU A 30 -5.32 -10.32 12.27
N HIS A 31 -4.14 -9.70 12.31
CA HIS A 31 -3.87 -8.47 13.05
C HIS A 31 -4.08 -7.22 12.19
N LEU A 32 -4.46 -7.36 10.93
CA LEU A 32 -4.76 -6.26 10.02
C LEU A 32 -6.27 -6.10 9.89
N LEU A 33 -6.81 -4.94 10.28
CA LEU A 33 -8.17 -4.53 9.96
C LEU A 33 -8.19 -3.74 8.64
N PRO A 34 -8.57 -4.33 7.49
CA PRO A 34 -8.38 -3.69 6.20
C PRO A 34 -9.44 -2.62 5.91
N TYR A 35 -9.00 -1.55 5.23
CA TYR A 35 -9.85 -0.49 4.67
C TYR A 35 -9.61 -0.42 3.16
N GLY A 36 -10.21 -1.38 2.44
CA GLY A 36 -9.91 -1.62 1.03
C GLY A 36 -8.62 -2.44 0.86
N HIS A 37 -8.02 -2.36 -0.33
CA HIS A 37 -6.90 -3.25 -0.70
C HIS A 37 -5.53 -2.76 -0.24
N ASP A 38 -5.36 -1.47 0.04
CA ASP A 38 -4.06 -0.81 0.20
C ASP A 38 -3.86 -0.15 1.57
N LYS A 39 -4.81 -0.32 2.49
CA LYS A 39 -4.78 0.28 3.83
C LYS A 39 -5.33 -0.68 4.87
N ALA A 40 -4.76 -0.64 6.07
CA ALA A 40 -5.25 -1.37 7.22
C ALA A 40 -4.90 -0.62 8.51
N LYS A 41 -5.65 -0.88 9.58
CA LYS A 41 -5.27 -0.55 10.95
C LYS A 41 -4.63 -1.78 11.60
N VAL A 42 -3.64 -1.53 12.45
CA VAL A 42 -2.92 -2.52 13.28
C VAL A 42 -3.33 -2.32 14.72
#